data_AF-A0A7W5ZNV6-F1
#
_entry.id   AF-A0A7W5ZNV6-F1
#
_cell.length_a   1.000
_cell.length_b   1.000
_cell.length_c   1.000
_cell.angle_alpha   90.00
_cell.angle_beta   90.00
_cell.angle_gamma   90.00
#
_symmetry.space_group_name_H-M   'P 1'
#
loop_
_entity.id
_entity.type
_entity.pdbx_description
1 polymer ?
#
loop_
_entity_poly.entity_id
_entity_poly.type
_entity_poly.pdbx_seq_one_letter_code
_entity_poly.pdbx_strand_id
1 'polypeptide(L)' 'MAVTKLLRKSKRNVMIPQNKQVLMKQRSWKPEIKRVDVEAIKAEFAAKA' A
#
# COMPACT_ATOMS: atom_id res chain seq x y z
N MET A 1 6.04 -15.98 33.44
CA MET A 1 5.26 -15.52 32.25
C MET A 1 4.63 -14.11 32.40
N ALA A 2 5.03 -13.30 33.38
CA ALA A 2 4.60 -11.89 33.47
C ALA A 2 5.41 -10.97 32.54
N VAL A 3 6.73 -11.20 32.47
CA VAL A 3 7.67 -10.46 31.60
C VAL A 3 7.30 -10.61 30.12
N THR A 4 6.90 -11.81 29.69
CA THR A 4 6.45 -12.06 28.30
C THR A 4 5.14 -11.34 27.98
N LYS A 5 4.19 -11.25 28.93
CA LYS A 5 2.95 -10.45 28.78
C LYS A 5 3.26 -8.95 28.69
N LEU A 6 4.20 -8.46 29.49
CA LEU A 6 4.65 -7.06 29.44
C LEU A 6 5.30 -6.72 28.10
N LEU A 7 6.19 -7.60 27.61
CA LEU A 7 6.81 -7.46 26.29
C LEU A 7 5.78 -7.50 25.15
N ARG A 8 4.73 -8.33 25.27
CA ARG A 8 3.63 -8.35 24.29
C ARG A 8 2.83 -7.04 24.30
N LYS A 9 2.60 -6.47 25.48
CA LYS A 9 1.91 -5.19 25.64
C LYS A 9 2.71 -4.04 25.03
N SER A 10 4.03 -3.99 25.27
CA SER A 10 4.90 -2.96 24.67
C SER A 10 4.91 -3.05 23.14
N LYS A 11 5.06 -4.26 22.58
CA LYS A 11 4.99 -4.49 21.14
C LYS A 11 3.65 -4.06 20.55
N ARG A 12 2.54 -4.37 21.22
CA ARG A 12 1.19 -3.96 20.79
C ARG A 12 1.02 -2.44 20.80
N ASN A 13 1.54 -1.75 21.82
CA ASN A 13 1.47 -0.30 21.93
C ASN A 13 2.25 0.42 20.82
N VAL A 14 3.32 -0.19 20.30
CA VAL A 14 4.07 0.35 19.14
C VAL A 14 3.36 0.05 17.82
N MET A 15 2.87 -1.19 17.66
CA MET A 15 2.30 -1.66 16.39
C MET A 15 0.95 -1.01 16.06
N ILE A 16 0.07 -0.77 17.05
CA ILE A 16 -1.27 -0.20 16.81
C ILE A 16 -1.18 1.19 16.16
N PRO A 17 -0.41 2.16 16.69
CA PRO A 17 -0.24 3.47 16.05
C PRO A 17 0.40 3.40 14.66
N GLN A 18 1.42 2.55 14.47
CA GLN A 18 2.06 2.37 13.18
C GLN A 18 1.08 1.87 12.11
N ASN A 19 0.29 0.85 12.43
CA ASN A 19 -0.74 0.33 11.52
C ASN A 19 -1.78 1.40 11.15
N LYS A 20 -2.20 2.22 12.13
CA LYS A 20 -3.11 3.34 11.87
C LYS A 20 -2.50 4.37 10.93
N GLN A 21 -1.22 4.72 11.10
CA GLN A 21 -0.53 5.64 10.20
C GLN A 21 -0.43 5.10 8.77
N VAL A 22 -0.10 3.81 8.60
CA VAL A 22 -0.04 3.17 7.28
C VAL A 22 -1.40 3.20 6.59
N LEU A 23 -2.46 2.86 7.33
CA LEU A 23 -3.82 2.85 6.80
C LEU A 23 -4.30 4.25 6.39
N MET A 24 -3.95 5.27 7.16
CA MET A 24 -4.24 6.67 6.79
C MET A 24 -3.50 7.09 5.51
N LYS A 25 -2.21 6.73 5.38
CA LYS A 25 -1.42 6.98 4.18
C LYS A 25 -2.03 6.31 2.94
N GLN A 26 -2.45 5.05 3.08
CA GLN A 26 -3.15 4.31 2.01
C GLN A 26 -4.47 4.98 1.64
N ARG A 27 -5.26 5.45 2.61
CA ARG A 27 -6.53 6.12 2.34
C ARG A 27 -6.37 7.46 1.61
N SER A 28 -5.30 8.19 1.92
CA SER A 28 -4.95 9.43 1.22
C SER A 28 -4.16 9.22 -0.08
N TRP A 29 -3.80 7.98 -0.40
CA TRP A 29 -2.98 7.70 -1.56
C TRP A 29 -3.79 7.92 -2.83
N LYS A 30 -3.35 8.88 -3.65
CA LYS A 30 -3.90 9.09 -4.99
C LYS A 30 -3.04 8.28 -5.96
N PRO A 31 -3.61 7.31 -6.69
CA PRO A 31 -2.85 6.61 -7.71
C PRO A 31 -2.46 7.60 -8.80
N GLU A 32 -1.20 7.55 -9.23
CA GLU A 32 -0.75 8.26 -10.42
C GLU A 32 -1.33 7.54 -11.64
N ILE A 33 -2.46 8.04 -12.13
CA ILE A 33 -3.07 7.55 -13.37
C ILE A 33 -2.23 8.10 -14.52
N LYS A 34 -1.33 7.27 -15.07
CA LYS A 34 -0.64 7.60 -16.31
C LYS A 34 -1.70 7.75 -17.41
N ARG A 35 -1.73 8.89 -18.09
CA ARG A 35 -2.52 9.07 -19.31
C ARG A 35 -1.87 8.26 -20.41
N VAL A 36 -2.31 7.02 -20.55
CA VAL A 36 -1.79 6.13 -21.58
C VAL A 36 -2.59 6.41 -22.85
N ASP A 37 -1.89 6.66 -23.96
CA ASP A 37 -2.52 6.82 -25.26
C ASP A 37 -2.99 5.44 -25.76
N VAL A 38 -4.28 5.20 -25.60
CA VAL A 38 -4.91 3.89 -25.88
C VAL A 38 -4.81 3.54 -27.36
N GLU A 39 -4.77 4.53 -28.24
CA GLU A 39 -4.68 4.33 -29.69
C GLU A 39 -3.27 3.84 -30.09
N ALA A 40 -2.23 4.44 -29.53
CA ALA A 40 -0.85 3.99 -29.73
C ALA A 40 -0.63 2.56 -29.23
N ILE A 41 -1.18 2.20 -28.07
CA ILE A 41 -1.09 0.82 -27.54
C ILE A 41 -1.80 -0.17 -28.45
N LYS A 42 -3.03 0.14 -28.90
CA LYS A 42 -3.76 -0.76 -29.80
C LYS A 42 -3.03 -0.98 -31.12
N ALA A 43 -2.39 0.07 -31.66
CA ALA A 43 -1.57 -0.04 -32.86
C ALA A 43 -0.34 -0.94 -32.64
N GLU A 44 0.36 -0.82 -31.51
CA GLU A 44 1.48 -1.70 -31.17
C GLU A 44 1.07 -3.17 -31.04
N PHE A 45 -0.11 -3.45 -30.47
CA PHE A 45 -0.63 -4.81 -30.35
C PHE A 45 -1.08 -5.38 -31.70
N ALA A 46 -1.66 -4.57 -32.57
CA ALA A 46 -2.05 -4.99 -33.92
C ALA A 46 -0.82 -5.29 -34.81
N ALA A 47 0.29 -4.57 -34.63
CA ALA A 47 1.52 -4.77 -35.41
C ALA A 47 2.35 -6.00 -34.97
N LYS A 48 2.08 -6.54 -33.77
CA LYS A 48 2.77 -7.72 -33.21
C LYS A 48 1.97 -9.02 -33.35
N ALA A 49 0.77 -8.97 -33.94
CA ALA A 49 -0.07 -10.13 -34.28
C ALA A 49 0.25 -10.63 -35.69
#